data_AF-A0A1Y4CZ79-F1
#
_entry.id   AF-A0A1Y4CZ79-F1
#
_cell.length_a   1.000
_cell.length_b   1.000
_cell.length_c   1.000
_cell.angle_alpha   90.00
_cell.angle_beta   90.00
_cell.angle_gamma   90.00
#
_symmetry.space_group_name_H-M   'P 1'
#
loop_
_entity.id
_entity.type
_entity.pdbx_description
1 polymer ?
#
loop_
_entity_poly.entity_id
_entity_poly.type
_entity_poly.pdbx_seq_one_letter_code
_entity_poly.pdbx_strand_id
1 'polypeptide(L)'
;MGYYSDVALVLAPSAVKKLKKAIANVDEKSEKLNFIKYPYKHFTDYDGNELYYWESVKWYEDFPETQFMEEFMNSLDPEEYRFLRVGESEGDTDEGGGIFYNHNFGVYSLRGIYFRKPTIN
;
A
#
# COMPACT_ATOMS: atom_id res chain seq x y z
N MET A 1 -2.93 -14.67 -19.67
CA MET A 1 -2.94 -15.07 -18.24
C MET A 1 -1.94 -14.18 -17.55
N GLY A 2 -2.27 -13.64 -16.38
CA GLY A 2 -1.39 -12.76 -15.61
C GLY A 2 -1.47 -13.11 -14.14
N TYR A 3 -0.36 -12.93 -13.42
CA TYR A 3 -0.23 -13.06 -11.99
C TYR A 3 -0.97 -11.95 -11.24
N TYR A 4 -1.57 -12.29 -10.11
CA TYR A 4 -2.19 -11.32 -9.22
C TYR A 4 -1.31 -11.08 -7.98
N SER A 5 -1.56 -9.98 -7.29
CA SER A 5 -0.87 -9.63 -6.06
C SER A 5 -1.84 -9.03 -5.06
N ASP A 6 -1.56 -9.29 -3.80
CA ASP A 6 -2.11 -8.54 -2.68
C ASP A 6 -1.19 -7.36 -2.41
N VAL A 7 -1.77 -6.16 -2.31
CA VAL A 7 -1.01 -4.92 -2.18
C VAL A 7 -1.54 -4.11 -1.02
N ALA A 8 -0.64 -3.63 -0.16
CA ALA A 8 -0.93 -2.72 0.93
C ALA A 8 -0.05 -1.46 0.80
N LEU A 9 -0.67 -0.30 0.99
CA LEU A 9 -0.02 0.99 1.05
C LEU A 9 -0.52 1.78 2.24
N VAL A 10 0.39 2.14 3.16
CA VAL A 10 0.12 3.09 4.22
C VAL A 10 0.74 4.43 3.88
N LEU A 11 0.00 5.52 4.07
CA LEU A 11 0.46 6.89 3.85
C LEU A 11 0.38 7.71 5.14
N ALA A 12 1.44 8.47 5.41
CA ALA A 12 1.43 9.52 6.42
C ALA A 12 0.39 10.61 6.09
N PRO A 13 -0.07 11.40 7.07
CA PRO A 13 -0.95 12.54 6.82
C PRO A 13 -0.37 13.54 5.79
N SER A 14 0.96 13.69 5.73
CA SER A 14 1.63 14.51 4.72
C SER A 14 1.51 13.93 3.31
N ALA A 15 1.76 12.63 3.15
CA ALA A 15 1.56 11.91 1.89
C ALA A 15 0.09 11.89 1.46
N VAL A 16 -0.85 11.71 2.38
CA VAL A 16 -2.29 11.79 2.10
C VAL A 16 -2.66 13.17 1.51
N LYS A 17 -2.11 14.26 2.06
CA LYS A 17 -2.32 15.61 1.50
C LYS A 17 -1.71 15.74 0.11
N LYS A 18 -0.55 15.13 -0.15
CA LYS A 18 0.10 15.11 -1.48
C LYS A 18 -0.75 14.31 -2.47
N LEU A 19 -1.26 13.14 -2.08
CA LEU A 19 -2.13 12.30 -2.90
C LEU A 19 -3.39 13.08 -3.30
N LYS A 20 -4.08 13.71 -2.34
CA LYS A 20 -5.27 14.53 -2.59
C LYS A 20 -5.01 15.67 -3.58
N LYS A 21 -3.82 16.28 -3.53
CA LYS A 21 -3.40 17.29 -4.51
C LYS A 21 -3.10 16.69 -5.89
N ALA A 22 -2.43 15.54 -5.93
CA ALA A 22 -2.05 14.86 -7.18
C ALA A 22 -3.28 14.44 -7.98
N ILE A 23 -4.35 13.99 -7.31
CA ILE A 23 -5.58 13.53 -7.96
C ILE A 23 -6.55 14.66 -8.30
N ALA A 24 -6.39 15.86 -7.72
CA ALA A 24 -7.38 16.94 -7.84
C ALA A 24 -7.64 17.41 -9.28
N ASN A 25 -6.65 17.28 -10.17
CA ASN A 25 -6.74 17.69 -11.57
C ASN A 25 -6.78 16.51 -12.55
N VAL A 26 -6.85 15.27 -12.04
CA VAL A 26 -6.96 14.09 -12.89
C VAL A 26 -8.44 13.93 -13.25
N ASP A 27 -8.72 13.66 -14.53
CA ASP A 27 -10.09 13.37 -14.97
C ASP A 27 -10.65 12.21 -14.13
N GLU A 28 -11.85 12.41 -13.59
CA GLU A 28 -12.53 11.42 -12.80
C GLU A 28 -12.69 10.08 -13.56
N LYS A 29 -12.80 10.10 -14.88
CA LYS A 29 -12.91 8.89 -15.70
C LYS A 29 -11.56 8.23 -16.01
N SER A 30 -10.45 8.82 -15.59
CA SER A 30 -9.12 8.28 -15.83
C SER A 30 -8.89 6.99 -15.06
N GLU A 31 -8.38 5.97 -15.75
CA GLU A 31 -7.95 4.70 -15.16
C GLU A 31 -6.87 4.88 -14.10
N LYS A 32 -6.08 5.98 -14.16
CA LYS A 32 -5.08 6.35 -13.14
C LYS A 32 -5.64 6.37 -11.71
N LEU A 33 -6.93 6.64 -11.57
CA LEU A 33 -7.61 6.74 -10.28
C LEU A 33 -8.20 5.42 -9.79
N ASN A 34 -8.12 4.32 -10.57
CA ASN A 34 -8.79 3.06 -10.25
C ASN A 34 -8.41 2.54 -8.86
N PHE A 35 -7.11 2.48 -8.54
CA PHE A 35 -6.66 2.00 -7.23
C PHE A 35 -7.08 2.91 -6.07
N ILE A 36 -7.22 4.21 -6.30
CA ILE A 36 -7.68 5.16 -5.27
C ILE A 36 -9.20 5.04 -5.06
N LYS A 37 -9.95 4.81 -6.14
CA LYS A 37 -11.42 4.74 -6.12
C LYS A 37 -11.96 3.43 -5.60
N TYR A 38 -11.26 2.34 -5.91
CA TYR A 38 -11.74 0.99 -5.67
C TYR A 38 -10.73 0.16 -4.85
N PRO A 39 -10.28 0.64 -3.67
CA PRO A 39 -9.55 -0.22 -2.76
C PRO A 39 -10.48 -1.31 -2.24
N TYR A 40 -9.94 -2.51 -2.00
CA TYR A 40 -10.69 -3.56 -1.33
C TYR A 40 -10.96 -3.19 0.14
N LYS A 41 -9.96 -2.59 0.81
CA LYS A 41 -10.12 -1.96 2.12
C LYS A 41 -9.42 -0.61 2.15
N HIS A 42 -10.05 0.36 2.79
CA HIS A 42 -9.47 1.68 3.07
C HIS A 42 -9.78 2.06 4.52
N PHE A 43 -8.75 2.43 5.27
CA PHE A 43 -8.88 2.82 6.67
C PHE A 43 -8.13 4.12 6.93
N THR A 44 -8.61 4.89 7.90
CA THR A 44 -7.92 6.06 8.43
C THR A 44 -7.77 5.89 9.94
N ASP A 45 -6.56 6.07 10.47
CA ASP A 45 -6.34 6.05 11.92
C ASP A 45 -6.59 7.42 12.58
N TYR A 46 -6.48 7.47 13.91
CA TYR A 46 -6.74 8.71 14.67
C TYR A 46 -5.73 9.82 14.37
N ASP A 47 -4.53 9.47 13.91
CA ASP A 47 -3.45 10.39 13.58
C ASP A 47 -3.55 10.89 12.12
N GLY A 48 -4.49 10.35 11.34
CA GLY A 48 -4.75 10.72 9.95
C GLY A 48 -3.88 9.97 8.94
N ASN A 49 -3.24 8.87 9.34
CA ASN A 49 -2.63 7.93 8.39
C ASN A 49 -3.74 7.21 7.63
N GLU A 50 -3.53 6.95 6.35
CA GLU A 50 -4.48 6.18 5.54
C GLU A 50 -3.85 4.86 5.06
N LEU A 51 -4.54 3.75 5.23
CA LEU A 51 -4.19 2.42 4.72
C LEU A 51 -5.09 2.08 3.54
N TYR A 52 -4.50 1.79 2.40
CA TYR A 52 -5.15 1.19 1.24
C TYR A 52 -4.70 -0.26 1.12
N TYR A 53 -5.64 -1.16 0.86
CA TYR A 53 -5.37 -2.55 0.58
C TYR A 53 -6.19 -3.01 -0.63
N TRP A 54 -5.52 -3.74 -1.51
CA TRP A 54 -6.07 -4.33 -2.72
C TRP A 54 -5.78 -5.84 -2.68
N GLU A 55 -6.84 -6.63 -2.80
CA GLU A 55 -6.77 -8.10 -2.83
C GLU A 55 -6.80 -8.57 -4.28
N SER A 56 -5.89 -9.48 -4.64
CA SER A 56 -5.87 -10.13 -5.96
C SER A 56 -5.93 -9.15 -7.15
N VAL A 57 -5.05 -8.15 -7.18
CA VAL A 57 -4.96 -7.17 -8.28
C VAL A 57 -3.77 -7.42 -9.20
N LYS A 58 -3.88 -6.99 -10.46
CA LYS A 58 -2.74 -6.95 -11.38
C LYS A 58 -1.94 -5.70 -11.12
N TRP A 59 -0.71 -5.87 -10.64
CA TRP A 59 0.21 -4.77 -10.38
C TRP A 59 1.31 -4.80 -11.45
N TYR A 60 1.04 -4.18 -12.60
CA TYR A 60 1.96 -4.14 -13.74
C TYR A 60 2.25 -2.70 -14.15
N GLU A 61 3.53 -2.43 -14.45
CA GLU A 61 4.04 -1.11 -14.86
C GLU A 61 3.38 -0.56 -16.13
N ASP A 62 2.66 -1.36 -16.93
CA ASP A 62 1.97 -0.90 -18.14
C ASP A 62 0.56 -0.39 -17.86
N PHE A 63 0.03 -0.57 -16.65
CA PHE A 63 -1.30 -0.10 -16.26
C PHE A 63 -1.26 1.33 -15.73
N PRO A 64 -2.11 2.25 -16.23
CA PRO A 64 -2.10 3.65 -15.84
C PRO A 64 -2.22 3.90 -14.32
N GLU A 65 -3.04 3.11 -13.62
CA GLU A 65 -3.19 3.15 -12.17
C GLU A 65 -1.91 2.73 -11.43
N THR A 66 -1.22 1.70 -11.92
CA THR A 66 0.03 1.23 -11.32
C THR A 66 1.13 2.27 -11.51
N GLN A 67 1.30 2.76 -12.75
CA GLN A 67 2.25 3.84 -13.06
C GLN A 67 2.02 5.06 -12.17
N PHE A 68 0.76 5.50 -12.04
CA PHE A 68 0.42 6.63 -11.20
C PHE A 68 0.82 6.40 -9.74
N MET A 69 0.51 5.22 -9.18
CA MET A 69 0.85 4.91 -7.78
C MET A 69 2.36 4.81 -7.57
N GLU A 70 3.10 4.20 -8.49
CA GLU A 70 4.56 4.10 -8.41
C GLU A 70 5.25 5.44 -8.58
N GLU A 71 4.85 6.27 -9.55
CA GLU A 71 5.33 7.64 -9.70
C GLU A 71 5.02 8.48 -8.46
N PHE A 72 3.82 8.33 -7.90
CA PHE A 72 3.44 9.01 -6.66
C PHE A 72 4.35 8.58 -5.50
N MET A 73 4.54 7.28 -5.27
CA MET A 73 5.41 6.76 -4.19
C MET A 73 6.87 7.17 -4.38
N ASN A 74 7.38 7.18 -5.61
CA ASN A 74 8.74 7.64 -5.95
C ASN A 74 8.93 9.14 -5.69
N SER A 75 7.85 9.92 -5.60
CA SER A 75 7.90 11.34 -5.25
C SER A 75 7.86 11.63 -3.75
N LEU A 76 7.60 10.61 -2.93
CA LEU A 76 7.51 10.74 -1.48
C LEU A 76 8.87 10.52 -0.82
N ASP A 77 9.04 11.12 0.36
CA ASP A 77 10.12 10.69 1.25
C ASP A 77 9.82 9.25 1.71
N PRO A 78 10.81 8.34 1.76
CA PRO A 78 10.62 7.00 2.30
C PRO A 78 9.91 6.98 3.66
N GLU A 79 10.11 7.97 4.52
CA GLU A 79 9.44 8.03 5.84
C GLU A 79 7.94 8.36 5.77
N GLU A 80 7.41 8.77 4.60
CA GLU A 80 6.01 9.16 4.45
C GLU A 80 5.10 8.03 3.97
N TYR A 81 5.62 6.84 3.69
CA TYR A 81 4.82 5.70 3.28
C TYR A 81 5.42 4.34 3.64
N ARG A 82 4.56 3.32 3.63
CA ARG A 82 4.96 1.91 3.68
C ARG A 82 4.20 1.15 2.59
N PHE A 83 4.93 0.51 1.69
CA PHE A 83 4.39 -0.29 0.59
C PHE A 83 4.78 -1.76 0.78
N LEU A 84 3.83 -2.65 0.54
CA LEU A 84 4.03 -4.10 0.52
C LEU A 84 3.18 -4.70 -0.60
N ARG A 85 3.83 -5.44 -1.51
CA ARG A 85 3.20 -6.26 -2.55
C ARG A 85 3.58 -7.71 -2.31
N VAL A 86 2.61 -8.61 -2.28
CA VAL A 86 2.82 -10.06 -2.20
C VAL A 86 2.19 -10.69 -3.44
N GLY A 87 3.03 -11.26 -4.30
CA GLY A 87 2.61 -12.03 -5.46
C GLY A 87 2.32 -13.50 -5.13
N GLU A 88 1.99 -14.28 -6.17
CA GLU A 88 1.51 -15.67 -6.01
C GLU A 88 2.63 -16.66 -5.70
N SER A 89 3.87 -16.32 -6.03
CA SER A 89 5.02 -17.22 -5.87
C SER A 89 5.77 -16.98 -4.58
N GLU A 90 6.37 -18.05 -4.06
CA GLU A 90 7.24 -17.95 -2.90
C GLU A 90 8.40 -16.98 -3.15
N GLY A 91 8.45 -15.89 -2.38
CA GLY A 91 9.49 -14.86 -2.51
C GLY A 91 9.20 -13.79 -3.56
N ASP A 92 8.05 -13.84 -4.24
CA ASP A 92 7.52 -12.73 -5.02
C ASP A 92 6.91 -11.70 -4.06
N THR A 93 7.77 -10.89 -3.45
CA THR A 93 7.36 -9.87 -2.50
C THR A 93 8.19 -8.63 -2.74
N ASP A 94 7.52 -7.49 -2.93
CA ASP A 94 8.17 -6.19 -3.01
C ASP A 94 7.80 -5.34 -1.82
N GLU A 95 8.78 -4.62 -1.28
CA GLU A 95 8.61 -3.68 -0.19
C GLU A 95 9.17 -2.32 -0.60
N GLY A 96 8.48 -1.26 -0.21
CA GLY A 96 8.88 0.12 -0.50
C GLY A 96 8.59 1.04 0.69
N GLY A 97 9.24 2.19 0.71
CA GLY A 97 9.19 3.12 1.84
C GLY A 97 10.11 2.71 2.99
N GLY A 98 10.24 3.63 3.94
CA GLY A 98 11.11 3.55 5.11
C GLY A 98 10.41 2.92 6.31
N ILE A 99 11.17 2.72 7.38
CA ILE A 99 10.61 2.23 8.66
C ILE A 99 9.75 3.36 9.22
N PHE A 100 8.47 3.28 8.91
CA PHE A 100 7.45 4.17 9.41
C PHE A 100 7.27 3.85 10.90
N TYR A 101 8.02 4.52 11.77
CA TYR A 101 8.07 4.19 13.21
C TYR A 101 6.80 4.59 13.99
N ASN A 102 5.83 5.26 13.36
CA ASN A 102 4.71 5.89 14.07
C ASN A 102 3.38 5.87 13.29
N HIS A 103 2.98 4.70 12.79
CA HIS A 103 1.59 4.47 12.35
C HIS A 103 0.96 3.33 13.13
N ASN A 104 -0.35 3.44 13.39
CA ASN A 104 -1.09 2.41 14.11
C ASN A 104 -1.40 1.17 13.26
N PHE A 105 -0.95 1.14 12.00
CA PHE A 105 -1.15 0.02 11.10
C PHE A 105 0.08 -0.90 11.12
N GLY A 106 0.03 -2.04 11.81
CA GLY A 106 1.10 -3.04 11.74
C GLY A 106 1.11 -3.81 10.41
N VAL A 107 1.56 -3.18 9.32
CA VAL A 107 1.62 -3.82 7.99
C VAL A 107 2.99 -4.44 7.75
N TYR A 108 3.03 -5.77 7.74
CA TYR A 108 4.25 -6.54 7.52
C TYR A 108 3.92 -7.89 6.88
N SER A 109 4.82 -8.41 6.06
CA SER A 109 4.77 -9.79 5.60
C SER A 109 5.33 -10.70 6.69
N LEU A 110 4.59 -11.74 7.07
CA LEU A 110 5.11 -12.81 7.95
C LEU A 110 5.33 -14.07 7.13
N ARG A 111 6.53 -14.63 7.22
CA ARG A 111 6.82 -15.97 6.73
C ARG A 111 7.45 -16.79 7.85
N GLY A 112 6.66 -17.63 8.52
CA GLY A 112 7.16 -18.43 9.64
C GLY A 112 6.10 -19.18 10.45
N ILE A 113 6.57 -20.11 11.29
CA ILE A 113 5.77 -20.81 12.30
C ILE A 113 5.98 -20.09 13.63
N TYR A 114 4.89 -19.59 14.21
CA TYR A 114 4.89 -18.87 15.48
C TYR A 114 4.22 -19.74 16.55
N PHE A 115 4.84 -19.84 17.72
CA PHE A 115 4.22 -20.45 18.90
C PHE A 115 4.54 -19.66 20.16
N ARG A 116 3.53 -19.54 21.02
CA ARG A 116 3.66 -18.90 22.34
C ARG A 116 3.98 -19.96 23.38
N LYS A 117 4.98 -19.73 24.24
CA LYS A 117 5.23 -20.60 25.39
C LYS A 117 4.07 -20.49 26.40
N PRO A 118 3.65 -21.60 27.03
CA PRO A 118 2.63 -21.54 28.07
C PRO A 118 3.15 -20.73 29.25
N THR A 119 2.35 -19.77 29.71
CA THR A 119 2.58 -19.06 30.96
C THR A 119 2.20 -20.02 32.08
N ILE A 120 3.18 -20.51 32.82
CA ILE A 120 2.91 -21.29 34.03
C ILE A 120 2.69 -20.26 35.14
N ASN A 121 1.49 -20.28 35.73
CA ASN A 121 1.12 -19.47 36.90
C ASN A 121 1.94 -19.84 38.14
#